data_AF-A0A067EZL8-F1
#
_entry.id   AF-A0A067EZL8-F1
#
_cell.length_a   1.000
_cell.length_b   1.000
_cell.length_c   1.000
_cell.angle_alpha   90.00
_cell.angle_beta   90.00
_cell.angle_gamma   90.00
#
_symmetry.space_group_name_H-M   'P 1'
#
loop_
_entity.id
_entity.type
_entity.pdbx_description
1 polymer ?
#
loop_
_entity_poly.entity_id
_entity_poly.type
_entity_poly.pdbx_seq_one_letter_code
_entity_poly.pdbx_strand_id
1 'polypeptide(L)'
;SENYMLADKHKIEKEQNAQLRNQVAQLLQLEQEQKMQIQQRDSTIKTLQAKINSIESQRNEALHSSEVRSTIRSEPMPAVSSVLRTTGDGMDSSAVSKKLEEELKKRDALIERLHEENEKLFDRLTEKASSVSSPQLSSPLSKGSVNVQPRDMARNDNNNKGLPVDVAPLPLSADKTEGTVALVKSSSEKIKTTPAGEYLTAALNDFNPEQYDNLAVISDGANKLLMLVLAAVIKAGASREHEILAEIRDAVFAFIRKMEPTRVMDTMLVSRVRILYIRSLLARSPELQSIMVSPVECFLEKSNTGRSRSSSRGSSPARSPVHYVDEKIQGFKINLKPEKKSKLSSVVLRMRGIDQDTWRHQVTGGKLREIQEEAKSFATGNKALAALFVHTPAGELQRQIRSWLAENFEFLSVTGDDASGGTTGQLELLSTAIMDGWMAGLGGAVPPSTDALGQLLSEYAKRVYNSQLQHLK
;
A
#
# COMPACT_ATOMS: atom_id res chain seq x y z
N SER A 1 58.29 -34.36 29.34
CA SER A 1 57.09 -33.50 29.21
C SER A 1 56.61 -33.32 27.77
N GLU A 2 57.49 -33.23 26.76
CA GLU A 2 57.07 -33.05 25.35
C GLU A 2 56.29 -34.23 24.73
N ASN A 3 56.64 -35.48 25.08
CA ASN A 3 55.93 -36.67 24.58
C ASN A 3 54.45 -36.74 24.98
N TYR A 4 54.08 -36.20 26.16
CA TYR A 4 52.69 -36.15 26.61
C TYR A 4 51.88 -35.08 25.84
N MET A 5 52.48 -33.93 25.54
CA MET A 5 51.81 -32.88 24.74
C MET A 5 51.60 -33.29 23.29
N LEU A 6 52.53 -34.04 22.70
CA LEU A 6 52.37 -34.60 21.35
C LEU A 6 51.27 -35.65 21.29
N ALA A 7 51.16 -36.51 22.31
CA ALA A 7 50.10 -37.50 22.40
C ALA A 7 48.70 -36.86 22.55
N ASP A 8 48.57 -35.82 23.38
CA ASP A 8 47.31 -35.07 23.52
C ASP A 8 46.93 -34.33 22.25
N LYS A 9 47.89 -33.69 21.56
CA LYS A 9 47.66 -33.04 20.28
C LYS A 9 47.15 -34.03 19.23
N HIS A 10 47.79 -35.20 19.12
CA HIS A 10 47.37 -36.25 18.19
C HIS A 10 45.97 -36.79 18.52
N LYS A 11 45.62 -36.90 19.81
CA LYS A 11 44.29 -37.31 20.25
C LYS A 11 43.22 -36.29 19.86
N ILE A 12 43.48 -34.99 20.05
CA ILE A 12 42.58 -33.90 19.67
C ILE A 12 42.39 -33.85 18.14
N GLU A 13 43.47 -33.96 17.37
CA GLU A 13 43.40 -34.01 15.91
C GLU A 13 42.57 -35.19 15.42
N LYS A 14 42.72 -36.37 16.04
CA LYS A 14 41.92 -37.56 15.71
C LYS A 14 40.42 -37.37 16.02
N GLU A 15 40.09 -36.74 17.14
CA GLU A 15 38.71 -36.41 17.53
C GLU A 15 38.07 -35.41 16.54
N GLN A 16 38.81 -34.36 16.17
CA GLN A 16 38.38 -33.38 15.17
C GLN A 16 38.17 -34.04 13.79
N ASN A 17 39.07 -34.93 13.38
CA ASN A 17 38.94 -35.66 12.12
C ASN A 17 37.72 -36.60 12.12
N ALA A 18 37.43 -37.25 13.25
CA ALA A 18 36.22 -38.07 13.40
C ALA A 18 34.95 -37.21 13.32
N GLN A 19 34.95 -36.03 13.96
CA GLN A 19 33.81 -35.11 13.91
C GLN A 19 33.58 -34.55 12.50
N LEU A 20 34.64 -34.20 11.77
CA LEU A 20 34.56 -33.76 10.37
C LEU A 20 34.03 -34.86 9.47
N ARG A 21 34.49 -36.11 9.63
CA ARG A 21 33.97 -37.26 8.87
C ARG A 21 32.47 -37.46 9.11
N ASN A 22 32.00 -37.29 10.34
CA ASN A 22 30.58 -37.40 10.65
C ASN A 22 29.76 -36.26 10.03
N GLN A 23 30.27 -35.02 10.03
CA GLN A 23 29.61 -33.89 9.37
C GLN A 23 29.53 -34.10 7.85
N VAL A 24 30.60 -34.58 7.22
CA VAL A 24 30.62 -34.89 5.79
C VAL A 24 29.63 -36.01 5.46
N ALA A 25 29.54 -37.05 6.28
CA ALA A 25 28.57 -38.12 6.07
C ALA A 25 27.12 -37.63 6.16
N GLN A 26 26.81 -36.74 7.11
CA GLN A 26 25.48 -36.13 7.22
C GLN A 26 25.13 -35.24 6.02
N LEU A 27 26.09 -34.42 5.57
CA LEU A 27 25.89 -33.57 4.39
C LEU A 27 25.67 -34.40 3.12
N LEU A 28 26.41 -35.49 2.95
CA LEU A 28 26.26 -36.40 1.81
C LEU A 28 24.88 -37.09 1.82
N GLN A 29 24.40 -37.49 2.99
CA GLN A 29 23.05 -38.06 3.12
C GLN A 29 21.96 -37.03 2.77
N LEU A 30 22.11 -35.78 3.21
CA LEU A 30 21.17 -34.70 2.88
C LEU A 30 21.17 -34.39 1.38
N GLU A 31 22.35 -34.33 0.75
CA GLU A 31 22.48 -34.14 -0.68
C GLU A 31 21.80 -35.26 -1.48
N GLN A 32 21.96 -36.51 -1.04
CA GLN A 32 21.33 -37.65 -1.70
C GLN A 32 19.79 -37.62 -1.56
N GLU A 33 19.27 -37.27 -0.39
CA GLU A 33 17.83 -37.08 -0.18
C GLU A 33 17.27 -35.94 -1.04
N GLN A 34 17.99 -34.81 -1.10
CA GLN A 34 17.61 -33.67 -1.94
C GLN A 34 17.57 -34.06 -3.43
N LYS A 35 18.55 -34.86 -3.88
CA LYS A 35 18.60 -35.36 -5.26
C LYS A 35 17.41 -36.27 -5.58
N MET A 36 17.01 -37.14 -4.65
CA MET A 36 15.80 -37.96 -4.81
C MET A 36 14.53 -37.10 -4.88
N GLN A 37 14.41 -36.09 -4.02
CA GLN A 37 13.27 -35.18 -4.08
C GLN A 37 13.21 -34.38 -5.38
N ILE A 38 14.36 -33.93 -5.92
CA ILE A 38 14.41 -33.24 -7.21
C ILE A 38 13.93 -34.17 -8.32
N GLN A 39 14.42 -35.42 -8.36
CA GLN A 39 13.97 -36.40 -9.35
C GLN A 39 12.46 -36.69 -9.28
N GLN A 40 11.88 -36.72 -8.08
CA GLN A 40 10.44 -36.87 -7.90
C GLN A 40 9.65 -35.65 -8.38
N ARG A 41 10.17 -34.43 -8.15
CA ARG A 41 9.57 -33.21 -8.69
C ARG A 41 9.64 -33.19 -10.22
N ASP A 42 10.77 -33.59 -10.80
CA ASP A 42 10.95 -33.65 -12.25
C ASP A 42 10.02 -34.66 -12.92
N SER A 43 9.77 -35.83 -12.30
CA SER A 43 8.81 -36.80 -12.82
C SER A 43 7.37 -36.27 -12.77
N THR A 44 7.04 -35.52 -11.72
CA THR A 44 5.74 -34.85 -11.57
C THR A 44 5.58 -33.77 -12.64
N ILE A 45 6.60 -32.95 -12.87
CA ILE A 45 6.61 -31.91 -13.91
C ILE A 45 6.41 -32.54 -15.29
N LYS A 46 7.15 -33.61 -15.62
CA LYS A 46 6.98 -34.33 -16.90
C LYS A 46 5.55 -34.86 -17.09
N THR A 47 4.95 -35.39 -16.02
CA THR A 47 3.56 -35.89 -16.06
C THR A 47 2.57 -34.74 -16.28
N LEU A 48 2.77 -33.60 -15.62
CA LEU A 48 1.93 -32.42 -15.80
C LEU A 48 2.07 -31.82 -17.19
N GLN A 49 3.28 -31.76 -17.75
CA GLN A 49 3.52 -31.33 -19.13
C GLN A 49 2.80 -32.24 -20.14
N ALA A 50 2.85 -33.56 -19.96
CA ALA A 50 2.10 -34.48 -20.81
C ALA A 50 0.58 -34.25 -20.74
N LYS A 51 0.04 -33.94 -19.55
CA LYS A 51 -1.39 -33.59 -19.39
C LYS A 51 -1.75 -32.29 -20.09
N ILE A 52 -0.91 -31.26 -19.98
CA ILE A 52 -1.13 -29.98 -20.67
C ILE A 52 -1.17 -30.20 -22.19
N ASN A 53 -0.18 -30.92 -22.74
CA ASN A 53 -0.13 -31.21 -24.17
C ASN A 53 -1.36 -32.02 -24.63
N SER A 54 -1.83 -32.97 -23.82
CA SER A 54 -3.07 -33.71 -24.11
C SER A 54 -4.30 -32.81 -24.15
N ILE A 55 -4.41 -31.86 -23.22
CA ILE A 55 -5.53 -30.90 -23.16
C ILE A 55 -5.45 -29.93 -24.35
N GLU A 56 -4.26 -29.46 -24.70
CA GLU A 56 -4.05 -28.60 -25.88
C GLU A 56 -4.42 -29.32 -27.18
N SER A 57 -4.03 -30.60 -27.32
CA SER A 57 -4.44 -31.42 -28.46
C SER A 57 -5.97 -31.57 -28.53
N GLN A 58 -6.61 -31.86 -27.40
CA GLN A 58 -8.07 -31.99 -27.32
C GLN A 58 -8.78 -30.66 -27.65
N ARG A 59 -8.22 -29.53 -27.21
CA ARG A 59 -8.72 -28.20 -27.55
C ARG A 59 -8.61 -27.93 -29.04
N ASN A 60 -7.48 -28.24 -29.66
CA ASN A 60 -7.27 -28.03 -31.09
C ASN A 60 -8.19 -28.92 -31.93
N GLU A 61 -8.42 -30.17 -31.52
CA GLU A 61 -9.38 -31.06 -32.16
C GLU A 61 -10.83 -30.57 -32.02
N ALA A 62 -11.19 -30.03 -30.85
CA ALA A 62 -12.50 -29.39 -30.63
C ALA A 62 -12.70 -28.12 -31.49
N LEU A 63 -11.63 -27.34 -31.69
CA LEU A 63 -11.65 -26.16 -32.56
C LEU A 63 -11.82 -26.55 -34.03
N HIS A 64 -11.04 -27.52 -34.52
CA HIS A 64 -11.16 -28.00 -35.90
C HIS A 64 -12.49 -28.71 -36.18
N SER A 65 -13.06 -29.45 -35.22
CA SER A 65 -14.39 -30.05 -35.38
C SER A 65 -15.53 -29.01 -35.34
N SER A 66 -15.37 -27.93 -34.57
CA SER A 66 -16.28 -26.77 -34.59
C SER A 66 -16.21 -26.02 -35.93
N GLU A 67 -15.01 -25.86 -36.47
CA GLU A 67 -14.78 -25.16 -37.73
C GLU A 67 -15.39 -25.92 -38.91
N VAL A 68 -15.16 -27.25 -39.01
CA VAL A 68 -15.79 -28.12 -40.02
C VAL A 68 -17.33 -28.12 -39.92
N ARG A 69 -17.89 -27.93 -38.71
CA ARG A 69 -19.34 -27.79 -38.51
C ARG A 69 -19.88 -26.41 -38.90
N SER A 70 -19.03 -25.38 -38.87
CA SER A 70 -19.38 -24.02 -39.28
C SER A 70 -19.24 -23.77 -40.79
N THR A 71 -18.32 -24.46 -41.47
CA THR A 71 -18.10 -24.32 -42.92
C THR A 71 -19.20 -24.98 -43.77
N ILE A 72 -19.94 -25.95 -43.23
CA ILE A 72 -21.09 -26.57 -43.93
C ILE A 72 -22.32 -25.64 -43.93
N ARG A 73 -22.32 -24.56 -43.14
CA ARG A 73 -23.47 -23.65 -43.00
C ARG A 73 -23.14 -22.23 -43.48
N SER A 74 -22.56 -22.10 -44.66
CA SER A 74 -22.37 -20.80 -45.32
C SER A 74 -22.31 -20.95 -46.84
N GLU A 75 -23.47 -21.07 -47.48
CA GLU A 75 -23.67 -20.58 -48.85
C GLU A 75 -24.78 -19.52 -48.87
N PRO A 76 -24.73 -18.51 -49.78
CA PRO A 76 -25.52 -17.29 -49.68
C PRO A 76 -26.81 -17.30 -50.54
N MET A 77 -27.73 -16.38 -50.18
CA MET A 77 -28.94 -15.88 -50.90
C MET A 77 -30.31 -16.50 -50.54
N PRO A 78 -31.45 -15.79 -50.75
CA PRO A 78 -31.87 -14.56 -50.07
C PRO A 78 -33.33 -14.64 -49.53
N ALA A 79 -33.66 -13.69 -48.63
CA ALA A 79 -34.98 -13.14 -48.30
C ALA A 79 -36.21 -14.06 -48.31
N VAL A 80 -36.79 -14.37 -47.13
CA VAL A 80 -38.24 -14.27 -46.87
C VAL A 80 -38.50 -14.02 -45.37
N SER A 81 -39.35 -13.02 -45.13
CA SER A 81 -39.95 -12.59 -43.87
C SER A 81 -40.94 -13.61 -43.26
N SER A 82 -40.98 -13.73 -41.92
CA SER A 82 -42.22 -13.93 -41.12
C SER A 82 -41.86 -13.86 -39.62
N VAL A 83 -41.94 -12.69 -38.99
CA VAL A 83 -43.10 -12.16 -38.23
C VAL A 83 -43.61 -13.12 -37.13
N LEU A 84 -43.34 -12.77 -35.87
CA LEU A 84 -44.33 -12.86 -34.80
C LEU A 84 -44.20 -11.63 -33.87
N ARG A 85 -45.36 -11.05 -33.55
CA ARG A 85 -45.59 -9.74 -32.97
C ARG A 85 -45.25 -9.64 -31.48
N THR A 86 -44.76 -8.48 -31.05
CA THR A 86 -45.16 -7.78 -29.80
C THR A 86 -44.98 -6.27 -30.06
N THR A 87 -46.07 -5.53 -30.26
CA THR A 87 -46.67 -4.60 -29.29
C THR A 87 -45.92 -3.26 -29.21
N GLY A 88 -46.64 -2.19 -29.52
CA GLY A 88 -46.07 -0.86 -29.73
C GLY A 88 -45.54 -0.20 -28.46
N ASP A 89 -44.41 0.50 -28.63
CA ASP A 89 -44.04 1.69 -27.85
C ASP A 89 -42.99 2.54 -28.60
N GLY A 90 -43.18 2.70 -29.92
CA GLY A 90 -42.22 3.37 -30.80
C GLY A 90 -42.33 4.90 -30.84
N MET A 91 -43.38 5.48 -30.24
CA MET A 91 -43.66 6.92 -30.34
C MET A 91 -43.15 7.69 -29.11
N ASP A 92 -43.23 7.11 -27.91
CA ASP A 92 -42.87 7.80 -26.66
C ASP A 92 -41.37 7.80 -26.38
N SER A 93 -40.64 6.78 -26.86
CA SER A 93 -39.19 6.67 -26.67
C SER A 93 -38.41 7.80 -27.38
N SER A 94 -38.87 8.23 -28.55
CA SER A 94 -38.27 9.36 -29.28
C SER A 94 -38.53 10.72 -28.60
N ALA A 95 -39.74 10.91 -28.07
CA ALA A 95 -40.11 12.12 -27.35
C ALA A 95 -39.37 12.23 -26.00
N VAL A 96 -39.25 11.12 -25.27
CA VAL A 96 -38.49 11.04 -24.01
C VAL A 96 -37.00 11.29 -24.26
N SER A 97 -36.43 10.73 -25.33
CA SER A 97 -35.03 10.97 -25.70
C SER A 97 -34.77 12.44 -26.01
N LYS A 98 -35.64 13.11 -26.77
CA LYS A 98 -35.50 14.54 -27.07
C LYS A 98 -35.62 15.42 -25.83
N LYS A 99 -36.57 15.10 -24.94
CA LYS A 99 -36.74 15.83 -23.67
C LYS A 99 -35.52 15.69 -22.75
N LEU A 100 -34.86 14.53 -22.77
CA LEU A 100 -33.64 14.29 -22.01
C LEU A 100 -32.45 15.06 -22.58
N GLU A 101 -32.34 15.14 -23.90
CA GLU A 101 -31.31 15.95 -24.58
C GLU A 101 -31.48 17.46 -24.30
N GLU A 102 -32.72 17.96 -24.30
CA GLU A 102 -33.02 19.35 -23.92
C GLU A 102 -32.71 19.65 -22.45
N GLU A 103 -32.98 18.73 -21.54
CA GLU A 103 -32.61 18.87 -20.13
C GLU A 103 -31.09 18.85 -19.92
N LEU A 104 -30.35 18.00 -20.66
CA LEU A 104 -28.89 18.00 -20.61
C LEU A 104 -28.33 19.34 -21.09
N LYS A 105 -28.81 19.85 -22.24
CA LYS A 105 -28.41 21.18 -22.74
C LYS A 105 -28.71 22.30 -21.74
N LYS A 106 -29.84 22.24 -21.03
CA LYS A 106 -30.16 23.22 -19.97
C LYS A 106 -29.22 23.11 -18.77
N ARG A 107 -28.81 21.91 -18.38
CA ARG A 107 -27.84 21.68 -17.30
C ARG A 107 -26.45 22.19 -17.68
N ASP A 108 -26.01 21.94 -18.90
CA ASP A 108 -24.72 22.42 -19.39
C ASP A 108 -24.68 23.95 -19.41
N ALA A 109 -25.74 24.61 -19.88
CA ALA A 109 -25.85 26.07 -19.84
C ALA A 109 -25.92 26.66 -18.42
N LEU A 110 -26.41 25.89 -17.44
CA LEU A 110 -26.39 26.29 -16.03
C LEU A 110 -24.99 26.14 -15.42
N ILE A 111 -24.29 25.06 -15.76
CA ILE A 111 -22.92 24.80 -15.34
C ILE A 111 -22.00 25.92 -15.86
N GLU A 112 -22.13 26.30 -17.13
CA GLU A 112 -21.36 27.40 -17.72
C GLU A 112 -21.61 28.73 -16.98
N ARG A 113 -22.88 29.07 -16.70
CA ARG A 113 -23.22 30.26 -15.90
C ARG A 113 -22.65 30.24 -14.48
N LEU A 114 -22.67 29.07 -13.83
CA LEU A 114 -22.06 28.91 -12.51
C LEU A 114 -20.53 29.04 -12.57
N HIS A 115 -19.90 28.57 -13.64
CA HIS A 115 -18.47 28.77 -13.85
C HIS A 115 -18.14 30.26 -14.05
N GLU A 116 -18.91 30.98 -14.87
CA GLU A 116 -18.74 32.42 -15.04
C GLU A 116 -18.97 33.22 -13.75
N GLU A 117 -19.97 32.85 -12.95
CA GLU A 117 -20.23 33.51 -11.67
C GLU A 117 -19.13 33.22 -10.65
N ASN A 118 -18.65 31.97 -10.59
CA ASN A 118 -17.51 31.60 -9.74
C ASN A 118 -16.24 32.33 -10.16
N GLU A 119 -15.97 32.49 -11.45
CA GLU A 119 -14.82 33.24 -11.95
C GLU A 119 -14.93 34.72 -11.54
N LYS A 120 -16.11 35.34 -11.69
CA LYS A 120 -16.36 36.71 -11.23
C LYS A 120 -16.24 36.87 -9.71
N LEU A 121 -16.65 35.87 -8.93
CA LEU A 121 -16.48 35.86 -7.48
C LEU A 121 -15.00 35.74 -7.12
N PHE A 122 -14.25 34.91 -7.85
CA PHE A 122 -12.83 34.72 -7.67
C PHE A 122 -12.06 36.01 -8.00
N ASP A 123 -12.39 36.67 -9.10
CA ASP A 123 -11.84 37.98 -9.48
C ASP A 123 -12.15 39.03 -8.41
N ARG A 124 -13.39 39.10 -7.93
CA ARG A 124 -13.78 40.06 -6.87
C ARG A 124 -13.07 39.79 -5.54
N LEU A 125 -12.83 38.53 -5.18
CA LEU A 125 -12.06 38.15 -3.99
C LEU A 125 -10.57 38.46 -4.17
N THR A 126 -10.05 38.30 -5.37
CA THR A 126 -8.64 38.53 -5.72
C THR A 126 -8.32 40.01 -5.86
N GLU A 127 -9.20 40.81 -6.47
CA GLU A 127 -9.13 42.28 -6.51
C GLU A 127 -9.31 42.88 -5.11
N LYS A 128 -10.18 42.31 -4.28
CA LYS A 128 -10.34 42.75 -2.89
C LYS A 128 -9.13 42.38 -2.04
N ALA A 129 -8.42 41.29 -2.34
CA ALA A 129 -7.16 40.94 -1.70
C ALA A 129 -5.97 41.81 -2.17
N SER A 130 -5.96 42.26 -3.43
CA SER A 130 -4.92 43.16 -3.94
C SER A 130 -5.10 44.62 -3.51
N SER A 131 -6.26 45.00 -2.96
CA SER A 131 -6.51 46.31 -2.33
C SER A 131 -6.01 46.45 -0.87
N VAL A 132 -5.45 45.39 -0.27
CA VAL A 132 -5.03 45.35 1.16
C VAL A 132 -3.50 45.25 1.34
N SER A 133 -2.70 45.90 0.47
CA SER A 133 -1.27 46.02 0.72
C SER A 133 -0.66 47.36 0.25
N SER A 134 -0.67 48.34 1.16
CA SER A 134 0.40 49.35 1.22
C SER A 134 0.59 49.82 2.66
N PRO A 135 1.79 49.66 3.28
CA PRO A 135 2.05 50.10 4.64
C PRO A 135 2.90 51.38 4.65
N GLN A 136 2.49 52.43 5.36
CA GLN A 136 3.43 53.32 6.10
C GLN A 136 2.71 54.18 7.17
N LEU A 137 3.13 53.93 8.42
CA LEU A 137 3.45 54.86 9.50
C LEU A 137 2.80 56.26 9.50
N SER A 138 1.98 56.55 10.52
CA SER A 138 2.29 57.55 11.58
C SER A 138 1.07 57.83 12.49
N SER A 139 1.34 57.98 13.78
CA SER A 139 0.51 58.69 14.77
C SER A 139 1.29 59.98 15.14
N PRO A 140 0.69 61.10 15.63
CA PRO A 140 -0.15 61.13 16.83
C PRO A 140 -1.28 62.20 16.91
N LEU A 141 -2.21 61.98 17.86
CA LEU A 141 -2.93 62.93 18.75
C LEU A 141 -3.79 64.11 18.19
N SER A 142 -5.07 64.19 18.62
CA SER A 142 -5.63 65.24 19.53
C SER A 142 -7.06 65.74 19.22
N LYS A 143 -7.86 65.87 20.30
CA LYS A 143 -9.18 66.56 20.48
C LYS A 143 -10.41 65.89 19.83
N GLY A 144 -11.56 65.70 20.48
CA GLY A 144 -12.03 66.08 21.81
C GLY A 144 -13.56 65.90 21.87
N SER A 145 -14.03 65.10 22.83
CA SER A 145 -15.23 65.30 23.68
C SER A 145 -16.66 65.53 23.12
N VAL A 146 -17.60 64.81 23.77
CA VAL A 146 -18.98 65.20 24.20
C VAL A 146 -20.18 64.69 23.37
N ASN A 147 -20.79 63.62 23.88
CA ASN A 147 -22.19 63.49 24.36
C ASN A 147 -23.40 63.75 23.43
N VAL A 148 -24.49 63.03 23.77
CA VAL A 148 -25.92 63.28 23.49
C VAL A 148 -26.53 62.54 22.28
N GLN A 149 -27.21 61.42 22.59
CA GLN A 149 -28.51 61.07 21.99
C GLN A 149 -29.58 61.91 22.72
N PRO A 150 -30.69 62.36 22.08
CA PRO A 150 -31.85 61.47 21.86
C PRO A 150 -32.79 61.81 20.67
N ARG A 151 -33.64 60.83 20.30
CA ARG A 151 -35.08 60.88 19.86
C ARG A 151 -35.53 61.87 18.77
N ASP A 152 -36.59 61.69 18.00
CA ASP A 152 -37.62 60.68 17.71
C ASP A 152 -38.46 61.32 16.57
N MET A 153 -39.05 60.52 15.69
CA MET A 153 -40.43 60.71 15.19
C MET A 153 -40.84 59.38 14.52
N ALA A 154 -41.59 58.54 15.22
CA ALA A 154 -43.07 58.47 15.22
C ALA A 154 -43.60 57.67 14.00
N ARG A 155 -44.60 56.77 14.06
CA ARG A 155 -45.52 56.27 15.09
C ARG A 155 -46.49 55.33 14.35
N ASN A 156 -46.68 54.08 14.78
CA ASN A 156 -48.00 53.54 15.17
C ASN A 156 -47.89 52.10 15.70
N ASP A 157 -48.37 51.91 16.93
CA ASP A 157 -48.57 50.65 17.63
C ASP A 157 -50.07 50.30 17.68
N ASN A 158 -50.38 49.02 17.89
CA ASN A 158 -51.39 48.45 18.82
C ASN A 158 -52.15 47.25 18.20
N ASN A 159 -52.59 46.22 18.93
CA ASN A 159 -52.20 45.56 20.18
C ASN A 159 -53.10 44.31 20.33
N ASN A 160 -52.52 43.19 20.78
CA ASN A 160 -53.03 42.10 21.64
C ASN A 160 -54.51 41.64 21.74
N LYS A 161 -54.67 40.30 21.77
CA LYS A 161 -55.43 39.42 22.73
C LYS A 161 -55.68 38.05 22.03
N GLY A 162 -55.58 36.84 22.58
CA GLY A 162 -55.24 36.27 23.89
C GLY A 162 -55.75 34.81 23.97
N LEU A 163 -54.84 33.83 24.16
CA LEU A 163 -54.91 32.54 24.92
C LEU A 163 -56.05 31.47 24.63
N PRO A 164 -56.00 30.23 25.18
CA PRO A 164 -55.53 28.99 24.50
C PRO A 164 -56.51 27.78 24.64
N VAL A 165 -56.28 26.64 23.95
CA VAL A 165 -56.74 25.30 24.42
C VAL A 165 -55.76 24.20 24.01
N ASP A 166 -55.40 23.43 25.02
CA ASP A 166 -54.57 22.24 25.13
C ASP A 166 -55.42 20.97 24.92
N VAL A 167 -55.03 20.02 24.05
CA VAL A 167 -55.38 18.57 24.17
C VAL A 167 -54.39 17.70 23.37
N ALA A 168 -53.50 17.07 24.13
CA ALA A 168 -52.97 15.69 24.10
C ALA A 168 -52.28 15.04 22.85
N PRO A 169 -51.22 14.23 23.08
CA PRO A 169 -50.43 13.54 22.05
C PRO A 169 -50.64 12.00 21.98
N LEU A 170 -50.01 11.38 20.95
CA LEU A 170 -49.63 9.95 20.82
C LEU A 170 -50.75 8.94 20.40
N PRO A 171 -50.43 7.79 19.74
CA PRO A 171 -49.25 6.98 20.02
C PRO A 171 -48.47 6.35 18.85
N LEU A 172 -47.21 6.07 19.18
CA LEU A 172 -46.41 4.96 18.66
C LEU A 172 -47.19 3.64 18.83
N SER A 173 -47.18 2.80 17.80
CA SER A 173 -47.45 1.37 17.95
C SER A 173 -46.43 0.57 17.16
N ALA A 174 -45.86 -0.38 17.88
CA ALA A 174 -44.77 -1.25 17.52
C ALA A 174 -45.16 -2.35 16.53
N ASP A 175 -44.15 -2.71 15.74
CA ASP A 175 -43.74 -4.06 15.36
C ASP A 175 -44.74 -5.01 14.66
N LYS A 176 -44.41 -5.33 13.40
CA LYS A 176 -44.50 -6.67 12.80
C LYS A 176 -43.77 -6.69 11.45
N THR A 177 -42.59 -7.29 11.48
CA THR A 177 -41.97 -8.14 10.44
C THR A 177 -42.73 -8.31 9.12
N GLU A 178 -42.11 -7.90 8.01
CA GLU A 178 -42.00 -8.74 6.82
C GLU A 178 -40.89 -8.24 5.88
N GLY A 179 -40.09 -9.18 5.40
CA GLY A 179 -38.83 -8.93 4.73
C GLY A 179 -38.97 -8.11 3.46
N THR A 180 -38.24 -7.00 3.40
CA THR A 180 -37.96 -6.32 2.13
C THR A 180 -36.53 -6.63 1.73
N VAL A 181 -36.45 -7.60 0.82
CA VAL A 181 -35.33 -7.93 -0.03
C VAL A 181 -34.70 -6.63 -0.54
N ALA A 182 -33.53 -6.27 0.00
CA ALA A 182 -32.63 -5.33 -0.65
C ALA A 182 -32.03 -6.07 -1.85
N LEU A 183 -32.79 -6.07 -2.95
CA LEU A 183 -32.32 -6.44 -4.27
C LEU A 183 -31.05 -5.61 -4.50
N VAL A 184 -29.89 -6.27 -4.43
CA VAL A 184 -28.62 -5.74 -4.89
C VAL A 184 -28.83 -5.37 -6.34
N LYS A 185 -29.16 -4.10 -6.55
CA LYS A 185 -29.14 -3.47 -7.84
C LYS A 185 -27.67 -3.49 -8.20
N SER A 186 -27.30 -4.39 -9.09
CA SER A 186 -26.08 -4.30 -9.90
C SER A 186 -26.19 -3.04 -10.74
N SER A 187 -26.06 -1.87 -10.10
CA SER A 187 -25.71 -0.68 -10.83
C SER A 187 -24.34 -0.98 -11.41
N SER A 188 -24.29 -1.09 -12.74
CA SER A 188 -23.16 -0.57 -13.49
C SER A 188 -23.02 0.89 -13.03
N GLU A 189 -22.33 1.07 -11.91
CA GLU A 189 -21.83 2.36 -11.49
C GLU A 189 -20.85 2.71 -12.59
N LYS A 190 -21.29 3.53 -13.56
CA LYS A 190 -20.37 4.22 -14.46
C LYS A 190 -19.43 4.95 -13.51
N ILE A 191 -18.26 4.35 -13.28
CA ILE A 191 -17.19 4.96 -12.49
C ILE A 191 -17.01 6.33 -13.14
N LYS A 192 -17.27 7.40 -12.39
CA LYS A 192 -17.17 8.76 -12.90
C LYS A 192 -15.74 8.94 -13.38
N THR A 193 -15.54 9.03 -14.68
CA THR A 193 -14.21 9.16 -15.24
C THR A 193 -13.70 10.56 -14.99
N THR A 194 -12.41 10.67 -14.73
CA THR A 194 -11.72 11.93 -14.53
C THR A 194 -10.74 12.13 -15.68
N PRO A 195 -10.51 13.37 -16.13
CA PRO A 195 -9.50 13.62 -17.18
C PRO A 195 -8.13 13.04 -16.83
N ALA A 196 -7.77 13.04 -15.54
CA ALA A 196 -6.54 12.43 -15.05
C ALA A 196 -6.58 10.89 -15.11
N GLY A 197 -7.69 10.27 -14.69
CA GLY A 197 -7.84 8.82 -14.73
C GLY A 197 -7.92 8.27 -16.16
N GLU A 198 -8.59 8.99 -17.09
CA GLU A 198 -8.61 8.66 -18.52
C GLU A 198 -7.20 8.70 -19.12
N TYR A 199 -6.46 9.80 -18.88
CA TYR A 199 -5.08 9.94 -19.33
C TYR A 199 -4.18 8.83 -18.80
N LEU A 200 -4.24 8.55 -17.49
CA LEU A 200 -3.44 7.50 -16.87
C LEU A 200 -3.81 6.11 -17.40
N THR A 201 -5.10 5.83 -17.57
CA THR A 201 -5.58 4.57 -18.11
C THR A 201 -5.04 4.34 -19.52
N ALA A 202 -5.13 5.35 -20.39
CA ALA A 202 -4.57 5.28 -21.74
C ALA A 202 -3.03 5.08 -21.69
N ALA A 203 -2.32 5.93 -20.95
CA ALA A 203 -0.86 5.89 -20.88
C ALA A 203 -0.30 4.55 -20.34
N LEU A 204 -0.96 3.95 -19.34
CA LEU A 204 -0.58 2.65 -18.78
C LEU A 204 -0.84 1.48 -19.75
N ASN A 205 -1.95 1.54 -20.49
CA ASN A 205 -2.31 0.51 -21.46
C ASN A 205 -1.38 0.56 -22.68
N ASP A 206 -1.11 1.76 -23.19
CA ASP A 206 -0.32 2.00 -24.40
C ASP A 206 1.18 1.74 -24.21
N PHE A 207 1.69 1.80 -22.98
CA PHE A 207 3.10 1.56 -22.70
C PHE A 207 3.51 0.12 -23.05
N ASN A 208 4.26 -0.09 -24.14
CA ASN A 208 4.71 -1.42 -24.53
C ASN A 208 6.24 -1.57 -24.35
N PRO A 209 6.72 -2.43 -23.43
CA PRO A 209 8.15 -2.62 -23.23
C PRO A 209 8.87 -3.20 -24.46
N GLU A 210 8.17 -3.92 -25.34
CA GLU A 210 8.75 -4.52 -26.56
C GLU A 210 9.10 -3.48 -27.62
N GLN A 211 8.58 -2.26 -27.53
CA GLN A 211 8.88 -1.17 -28.46
C GLN A 211 10.22 -0.49 -28.15
N TYR A 212 10.89 -0.88 -27.06
CA TYR A 212 12.12 -0.26 -26.59
C TYR A 212 13.24 -1.30 -26.50
N ASP A 213 14.39 -1.00 -27.11
CA ASP A 213 15.56 -1.89 -27.08
C ASP A 213 16.39 -1.75 -25.79
N ASN A 214 16.21 -0.66 -25.03
CA ASN A 214 17.03 -0.33 -23.87
C ASN A 214 16.25 -0.42 -22.55
N LEU A 215 16.72 -1.30 -21.65
CA LEU A 215 16.16 -1.53 -20.32
C LEU A 215 16.09 -0.26 -19.46
N ALA A 216 17.04 0.67 -19.63
CA ALA A 216 17.03 1.95 -18.91
C ALA A 216 15.87 2.86 -19.35
N VAL A 217 15.53 2.86 -20.65
CA VAL A 217 14.40 3.63 -21.19
C VAL A 217 13.08 3.02 -20.70
N ILE A 218 12.99 1.70 -20.70
CA ILE A 218 11.82 1.00 -20.15
C ILE A 218 11.66 1.31 -18.66
N SER A 219 12.75 1.26 -17.89
CA SER A 219 12.77 1.60 -16.46
C SER A 219 12.30 3.03 -16.21
N ASP A 220 12.88 4.01 -16.91
CA ASP A 220 12.53 5.42 -16.77
C ASP A 220 11.05 5.69 -17.09
N GLY A 221 10.55 5.15 -18.21
CA GLY A 221 9.15 5.27 -18.59
C GLY A 221 8.20 4.63 -17.58
N ALA A 222 8.51 3.41 -17.15
CA ALA A 222 7.65 2.69 -16.20
C ALA A 222 7.60 3.37 -14.83
N ASN A 223 8.74 3.82 -14.32
CA ASN A 223 8.82 4.49 -13.02
C ASN A 223 8.18 5.87 -13.05
N LYS A 224 8.27 6.60 -14.18
CA LYS A 224 7.52 7.85 -14.39
C LYS A 224 6.01 7.62 -14.36
N LEU A 225 5.51 6.56 -15.00
CA LEU A 225 4.08 6.22 -14.97
C LEU A 225 3.60 5.87 -13.56
N LEU A 226 4.35 5.06 -12.80
CA LEU A 226 4.03 4.77 -11.40
C LEU A 226 4.05 6.03 -10.53
N MET A 227 5.00 6.94 -10.76
CA MET A 227 5.05 8.22 -10.07
C MET A 227 3.86 9.12 -10.42
N LEU A 228 3.41 9.13 -11.67
CA LEU A 228 2.20 9.86 -12.08
C LEU A 228 0.93 9.29 -11.44
N VAL A 229 0.83 7.96 -11.31
CA VAL A 229 -0.25 7.31 -10.55
C VAL A 229 -0.26 7.81 -9.10
N LEU A 230 0.89 7.77 -8.42
CA LEU A 230 1.00 8.29 -7.04
C LEU A 230 0.64 9.78 -6.96
N ALA A 231 1.15 10.60 -7.87
CA ALA A 231 0.91 12.03 -7.90
C ALA A 231 -0.57 12.36 -8.12
N ALA A 232 -1.24 11.65 -9.02
CA ALA A 232 -2.67 11.83 -9.27
C ALA A 232 -3.51 11.48 -8.05
N VAL A 233 -3.21 10.36 -7.37
CA VAL A 233 -3.91 9.95 -6.15
C VAL A 233 -3.69 10.95 -5.02
N ILE A 234 -2.44 11.40 -4.80
CA ILE A 234 -2.12 12.42 -3.79
C ILE A 234 -2.85 13.72 -4.09
N LYS A 235 -2.85 14.16 -5.36
CA LYS A 235 -3.52 15.39 -5.80
C LYS A 235 -5.04 15.32 -5.69
N ALA A 236 -5.63 14.13 -5.83
CA ALA A 236 -7.06 13.90 -5.60
C ALA A 236 -7.47 14.19 -4.16
N GLY A 237 -6.54 14.00 -3.21
CA GLY A 237 -6.78 14.13 -1.78
C GLY A 237 -7.70 13.02 -1.23
N ALA A 238 -7.85 13.00 0.11
CA ALA A 238 -8.58 11.94 0.82
C ALA A 238 -10.05 11.80 0.38
N SER A 239 -10.68 12.89 -0.07
CA SER A 239 -12.07 12.89 -0.53
C SER A 239 -12.28 12.14 -1.85
N ARG A 240 -11.24 12.03 -2.69
CA ARG A 240 -11.36 11.49 -4.05
C ARG A 240 -10.34 10.42 -4.42
N GLU A 241 -9.39 10.13 -3.54
CA GLU A 241 -8.39 9.06 -3.68
C GLU A 241 -9.02 7.72 -4.09
N HIS A 242 -10.11 7.33 -3.43
CA HIS A 242 -10.79 6.06 -3.69
C HIS A 242 -11.46 6.01 -5.08
N GLU A 243 -11.95 7.14 -5.59
CA GLU A 243 -12.53 7.23 -6.93
C GLU A 243 -11.45 7.04 -8.00
N ILE A 244 -10.34 7.78 -7.90
CA ILE A 244 -9.23 7.68 -8.85
C ILE A 244 -8.63 6.27 -8.82
N LEU A 245 -8.39 5.71 -7.63
CA LEU A 245 -7.88 4.34 -7.49
C LEU A 245 -8.84 3.32 -8.12
N ALA A 246 -10.15 3.48 -7.94
CA ALA A 246 -11.13 2.58 -8.57
C ALA A 246 -11.13 2.71 -10.11
N GLU A 247 -11.01 3.93 -10.63
CA GLU A 247 -10.98 4.24 -12.06
C GLU A 247 -9.79 3.59 -12.77
N ILE A 248 -8.57 3.75 -12.23
CA ILE A 248 -7.33 3.30 -12.90
C ILE A 248 -6.90 1.87 -12.49
N ARG A 249 -7.66 1.19 -11.62
CA ARG A 249 -7.29 -0.10 -11.00
C ARG A 249 -6.83 -1.14 -12.01
N ASP A 250 -7.66 -1.40 -13.02
CA ASP A 250 -7.46 -2.51 -13.93
C ASP A 250 -6.25 -2.25 -14.84
N ALA A 251 -6.08 -1.00 -15.29
CA ALA A 251 -4.91 -0.56 -16.06
C ALA A 251 -3.62 -0.65 -15.24
N VAL A 252 -3.61 -0.20 -13.98
CA VAL A 252 -2.43 -0.27 -13.11
C VAL A 252 -2.02 -1.72 -12.84
N PHE A 253 -2.98 -2.61 -12.53
CA PHE A 253 -2.65 -4.02 -12.27
C PHE A 253 -2.20 -4.76 -13.54
N ALA A 254 -2.82 -4.48 -14.70
CA ALA A 254 -2.35 -5.01 -15.97
C ALA A 254 -0.92 -4.52 -16.29
N PHE A 255 -0.66 -3.23 -16.09
CA PHE A 255 0.66 -2.62 -16.28
C PHE A 255 1.72 -3.25 -15.38
N ILE A 256 1.48 -3.33 -14.06
CA ILE A 256 2.45 -3.93 -13.11
C ILE A 256 2.74 -5.38 -13.50
N ARG A 257 1.71 -6.17 -13.83
CA ARG A 257 1.88 -7.57 -14.25
C ARG A 257 2.68 -7.69 -15.55
N LYS A 258 2.43 -6.81 -16.53
CA LYS A 258 3.17 -6.74 -17.80
C LYS A 258 4.65 -6.41 -17.57
N MET A 259 4.94 -5.54 -16.61
CA MET A 259 6.30 -5.07 -16.31
C MET A 259 7.08 -6.00 -15.36
N GLU A 260 6.40 -6.80 -14.53
CA GLU A 260 7.01 -7.67 -13.50
C GLU A 260 8.17 -8.56 -14.02
N PRO A 261 8.08 -9.22 -15.20
CA PRO A 261 9.17 -10.07 -15.71
C PRO A 261 10.46 -9.31 -16.03
N THR A 262 10.36 -8.03 -16.38
CA THR A 262 11.51 -7.21 -16.81
C THR A 262 12.36 -6.73 -15.63
N ARG A 263 11.82 -6.74 -14.41
CA ARG A 263 12.48 -6.30 -13.17
C ARG A 263 13.07 -4.88 -13.22
N VAL A 264 12.47 -3.99 -14.01
CA VAL A 264 12.92 -2.59 -14.20
C VAL A 264 12.19 -1.57 -13.34
N MET A 265 11.08 -1.98 -12.72
CA MET A 265 10.29 -1.11 -11.86
C MET A 265 11.00 -0.93 -10.51
N ASP A 266 10.98 0.31 -10.01
CA ASP A 266 11.36 0.62 -8.65
C ASP A 266 10.38 -0.05 -7.68
N THR A 267 10.90 -0.98 -6.89
CA THR A 267 10.09 -1.77 -5.96
C THR A 267 9.50 -0.92 -4.83
N MET A 268 10.10 0.22 -4.49
CA MET A 268 9.50 1.18 -3.55
C MET A 268 8.26 1.85 -4.14
N LEU A 269 8.30 2.21 -5.43
CA LEU A 269 7.13 2.77 -6.12
C LEU A 269 6.02 1.73 -6.23
N VAL A 270 6.35 0.50 -6.60
CA VAL A 270 5.40 -0.63 -6.63
C VAL A 270 4.75 -0.81 -5.25
N SER A 271 5.54 -0.80 -4.18
CA SER A 271 5.02 -0.89 -2.80
C SER A 271 4.07 0.24 -2.46
N ARG A 272 4.45 1.49 -2.74
CA ARG A 272 3.60 2.66 -2.46
C ARG A 272 2.27 2.55 -3.19
N VAL A 273 2.28 2.19 -4.47
CA VAL A 273 1.06 2.00 -5.27
C VAL A 273 0.20 0.86 -4.69
N ARG A 274 0.79 -0.30 -4.39
CA ARG A 274 0.03 -1.44 -3.83
C ARG A 274 -0.55 -1.15 -2.45
N ILE A 275 0.17 -0.41 -1.60
CA ILE A 275 -0.34 0.04 -0.30
C ILE A 275 -1.58 0.92 -0.47
N LEU A 276 -1.60 1.84 -1.44
CA LEU A 276 -2.80 2.67 -1.71
C LEU A 276 -4.01 1.79 -2.06
N TYR A 277 -3.84 0.79 -2.93
CA TYR A 277 -4.92 -0.13 -3.28
C TYR A 277 -5.41 -0.97 -2.09
N ILE A 278 -4.49 -1.49 -1.28
CA ILE A 278 -4.86 -2.30 -0.11
C ILE A 278 -5.56 -1.42 0.93
N ARG A 279 -5.08 -0.20 1.18
CA ARG A 279 -5.73 0.75 2.09
C ARG A 279 -7.12 1.17 1.60
N SER A 280 -7.26 1.42 0.30
CA SER A 280 -8.57 1.69 -0.32
C SER A 280 -9.53 0.51 -0.13
N LEU A 281 -9.04 -0.73 -0.26
CA LEU A 281 -9.83 -1.93 0.04
C LEU A 281 -10.21 -2.02 1.53
N LEU A 282 -9.27 -1.77 2.44
CA LEU A 282 -9.48 -1.77 3.89
C LEU A 282 -10.54 -0.73 4.31
N ALA A 283 -10.47 0.48 3.76
CA ALA A 283 -11.41 1.56 4.08
C ALA A 283 -12.84 1.24 3.63
N ARG A 284 -13.00 0.44 2.57
CA ARG A 284 -14.31 0.12 1.97
C ARG A 284 -14.91 -1.20 2.45
N SER A 285 -14.13 -2.05 3.11
CA SER A 285 -14.53 -3.42 3.44
C SER A 285 -14.56 -3.63 4.95
N PRO A 286 -15.73 -3.56 5.61
CA PRO A 286 -15.84 -3.76 7.06
C PRO A 286 -15.34 -5.15 7.51
N GLU A 287 -15.37 -6.14 6.63
CA GLU A 287 -14.94 -7.52 6.87
C GLU A 287 -13.43 -7.64 7.14
N LEU A 288 -12.67 -6.62 6.78
CA LEU A 288 -11.22 -6.55 7.00
C LEU A 288 -10.84 -5.78 8.26
N GLN A 289 -11.77 -5.08 8.91
CA GLN A 289 -11.49 -4.29 10.12
C GLN A 289 -11.13 -5.16 11.32
N SER A 290 -11.54 -6.44 11.33
CA SER A 290 -11.25 -7.38 12.42
C SER A 290 -9.86 -8.03 12.32
N ILE A 291 -9.05 -7.68 11.31
CA ILE A 291 -7.73 -8.27 11.12
C ILE A 291 -6.78 -7.70 12.15
N MET A 292 -6.24 -8.58 13.00
CA MET A 292 -5.19 -8.20 13.95
C MET A 292 -3.84 -8.11 13.26
N VAL A 293 -3.06 -7.10 13.65
CA VAL A 293 -1.76 -6.78 13.07
C VAL A 293 -0.71 -6.79 14.18
N SER A 294 0.39 -7.49 13.94
CA SER A 294 1.50 -7.55 14.88
C SER A 294 2.14 -6.17 15.06
N PRO A 295 2.48 -5.75 16.29
CA PRO A 295 3.22 -4.51 16.57
C PRO A 295 4.58 -4.46 15.87
N VAL A 296 5.13 -3.26 15.69
CA VAL A 296 6.44 -3.08 15.02
C VAL A 296 7.58 -3.75 15.79
N GLU A 297 7.50 -3.81 17.11
CA GLU A 297 8.54 -4.37 17.97
C GLU A 297 8.73 -5.88 17.71
N CYS A 298 7.68 -6.57 17.25
CA CYS A 298 7.76 -7.97 16.82
C CYS A 298 8.64 -8.16 15.59
N PHE A 299 8.86 -7.11 14.81
CA PHE A 299 9.69 -7.13 13.60
C PHE A 299 11.09 -6.57 13.82
N LEU A 300 11.45 -6.11 15.02
CA LEU A 300 12.77 -5.53 15.31
C LEU A 300 13.47 -6.36 16.40
N GLU A 301 14.70 -6.79 16.12
CA GLU A 301 15.52 -7.57 17.05
C GLU A 301 16.90 -6.91 17.23
N LYS A 302 17.34 -6.78 18.48
CA LYS A 302 18.71 -6.36 18.78
C LYS A 302 19.67 -7.53 18.56
N SER A 303 20.72 -7.30 17.77
CA SER A 303 21.69 -8.36 17.50
C SER A 303 22.51 -8.69 18.74
N ASN A 304 22.27 -9.86 19.33
CA ASN A 304 22.92 -10.30 20.56
C ASN A 304 24.43 -10.53 20.36
N THR A 305 25.26 -9.57 20.77
CA THR A 305 26.66 -9.85 21.12
C THR A 305 26.74 -10.42 22.54
N GLY A 306 26.43 -11.71 22.71
CA GLY A 306 26.73 -12.45 23.94
C GLY A 306 25.57 -13.26 24.51
N ARG A 307 25.68 -14.58 24.37
CA ARG A 307 25.07 -15.63 25.22
C ARG A 307 23.68 -15.31 25.79
N SER A 308 22.65 -15.45 24.98
CA SER A 308 21.28 -15.61 25.48
C SER A 308 21.15 -16.97 26.17
N ARG A 309 21.26 -16.96 27.49
CA ARG A 309 20.69 -18.04 28.31
C ARG A 309 19.19 -17.94 28.15
N SER A 310 18.55 -19.04 27.77
CA SER A 310 17.09 -19.16 27.78
C SER A 310 16.55 -18.78 29.16
N SER A 311 15.74 -17.73 29.25
CA SER A 311 14.94 -17.46 30.44
C SER A 311 13.69 -18.33 30.41
N SER A 312 13.86 -19.61 30.66
CA SER A 312 12.78 -20.47 31.12
C SER A 312 12.52 -20.13 32.59
N ARG A 313 11.62 -19.20 32.88
CA ARG A 313 11.08 -19.01 34.23
C ARG A 313 9.66 -18.47 34.16
N GLY A 314 8.70 -19.29 34.59
CA GLY A 314 7.40 -18.79 35.03
C GLY A 314 6.16 -19.52 34.52
N SER A 315 6.13 -20.85 34.53
CA SER A 315 4.87 -21.60 34.47
C SER A 315 4.04 -21.27 35.72
N SER A 316 2.98 -20.47 35.56
CA SER A 316 1.88 -20.33 36.52
C SER A 316 0.59 -20.87 35.91
N PRO A 317 -0.11 -21.81 36.55
CA PRO A 317 -1.34 -22.40 36.01
C PRO A 317 -2.56 -21.62 36.51
N ALA A 318 -2.91 -20.50 35.88
CA ALA A 318 -4.24 -19.88 36.04
C ALA A 318 -4.45 -18.76 35.01
N ARG A 319 -4.88 -19.14 33.80
CA ARG A 319 -5.73 -18.41 32.83
C ARG A 319 -5.38 -18.93 31.44
N SER A 320 -6.33 -19.59 30.80
CA SER A 320 -6.20 -20.11 29.45
C SER A 320 -5.86 -18.99 28.47
N PRO A 321 -4.72 -19.04 27.75
CA PRO A 321 -4.50 -18.17 26.61
C PRO A 321 -5.35 -18.69 25.46
N VAL A 322 -6.21 -17.83 24.93
CA VAL A 322 -6.83 -17.99 23.61
C VAL A 322 -5.71 -18.33 22.62
N HIS A 323 -5.90 -19.41 21.85
CA HIS A 323 -4.98 -19.84 20.79
C HIS A 323 -4.79 -18.71 19.77
N TYR A 324 -3.79 -17.86 19.97
CA TYR A 324 -3.10 -17.23 18.86
C TYR A 324 -2.16 -18.27 18.27
N VAL A 325 -2.31 -18.52 16.97
CA VAL A 325 -1.35 -19.26 16.18
C VAL A 325 -0.05 -18.45 16.21
N ASP A 326 0.85 -18.78 17.13
CA ASP A 326 2.17 -18.15 17.28
C ASP A 326 3.08 -18.66 16.14
N GLU A 327 2.85 -18.14 14.92
CA GLU A 327 3.95 -18.05 13.95
C GLU A 327 4.97 -17.11 14.58
N LYS A 328 6.02 -17.68 15.19
CA LYS A 328 7.16 -16.90 15.67
C LYS A 328 7.83 -16.23 14.47
N ILE A 329 7.41 -15.00 14.18
CA ILE A 329 8.04 -14.14 13.19
C ILE A 329 9.45 -13.87 13.68
N GLN A 330 10.45 -14.30 12.92
CA GLN A 330 11.82 -13.91 13.18
C GLN A 330 11.94 -12.40 12.96
N GLY A 331 12.47 -11.66 13.93
CA GLY A 331 12.63 -10.21 13.83
C GLY A 331 13.79 -9.80 12.91
N PHE A 332 13.74 -8.58 12.40
CA PHE A 332 14.83 -7.94 11.66
C PHE A 332 15.96 -7.58 12.62
N LYS A 333 17.13 -8.18 12.42
CA LYS A 333 18.28 -8.01 13.31
C LYS A 333 19.08 -6.77 12.98
N ILE A 334 19.11 -5.82 13.92
CA ILE A 334 19.87 -4.58 13.77
C ILE A 334 21.24 -4.74 14.42
N ASN A 335 22.30 -4.73 13.61
CA ASN A 335 23.69 -4.90 14.02
C ASN A 335 24.41 -3.54 14.09
N LEU A 336 24.16 -2.76 15.14
CA LEU A 336 24.93 -1.56 15.44
C LEU A 336 25.98 -1.91 16.49
N LYS A 337 27.14 -2.42 16.05
CA LYS A 337 28.29 -2.53 16.94
C LYS A 337 28.95 -1.16 17.04
N PRO A 338 29.28 -0.66 18.24
CA PRO A 338 30.29 0.38 18.35
C PRO A 338 31.59 -0.19 17.77
N GLU A 339 32.16 0.45 16.75
CA GLU A 339 33.36 -0.04 16.06
C GLU A 339 34.48 -0.32 17.08
N LYS A 340 34.88 -1.59 17.22
CA LYS A 340 36.04 -1.95 18.04
C LYS A 340 37.31 -1.55 17.32
N LYS A 341 37.97 -0.52 17.86
CA LYS A 341 39.29 0.03 17.56
C LYS A 341 40.22 -0.91 16.77
N SER A 342 40.49 -0.59 15.51
CA SER A 342 41.74 -1.00 14.86
C SER A 342 42.79 0.06 15.13
N LYS A 343 43.96 -0.32 15.67
CA LYS A 343 45.04 0.63 15.98
C LYS A 343 45.50 1.39 14.73
N LEU A 344 45.37 0.78 13.55
CA LEU A 344 45.74 1.37 12.26
C LEU A 344 44.74 2.44 11.78
N SER A 345 43.42 2.25 12.01
CA SER A 345 42.43 3.26 11.62
C SER A 345 42.58 4.54 12.44
N SER A 346 42.96 4.42 13.72
CA SER A 346 43.17 5.57 14.60
C SER A 346 44.30 6.51 14.17
N VAL A 347 45.36 5.96 13.54
CA VAL A 347 46.51 6.74 13.06
C VAL A 347 46.15 7.49 11.78
N VAL A 348 45.46 6.82 10.85
CA VAL A 348 45.01 7.43 9.58
C VAL A 348 43.96 8.52 9.82
N LEU A 349 43.04 8.32 10.77
CA LEU A 349 42.05 9.33 11.18
C LEU A 349 42.74 10.58 11.78
N ARG A 350 43.76 10.39 12.61
CA ARG A 350 44.56 11.50 13.16
C ARG A 350 45.35 12.25 12.08
N MET A 351 45.89 11.55 11.07
CA MET A 351 46.59 12.19 9.94
C MET A 351 45.67 13.03 9.04
N ARG A 352 44.36 12.73 9.03
CA ARG A 352 43.35 13.49 8.25
C ARG A 352 42.72 14.66 9.02
N GLY A 353 43.18 14.93 10.25
CA GLY A 353 42.64 16.02 11.09
C GLY A 353 41.23 15.77 11.62
N ILE A 354 40.81 14.51 11.66
CA ILE A 354 39.47 14.12 12.07
C ILE A 354 39.48 13.74 13.55
N ASP A 355 38.65 14.42 14.34
CA ASP A 355 38.60 14.21 15.78
C ASP A 355 38.06 12.82 16.15
N GLN A 356 38.78 12.15 17.05
CA GLN A 356 38.67 10.74 17.39
C GLN A 356 37.42 10.41 18.22
N ASP A 357 36.76 11.42 18.78
CA ASP A 357 35.56 11.28 19.62
C ASP A 357 34.26 11.41 18.80
N THR A 358 34.28 12.21 17.72
CA THR A 358 33.14 12.41 16.81
C THR A 358 32.88 11.15 15.95
N TRP A 359 33.94 10.44 15.54
CA TRP A 359 33.83 9.23 14.70
C TRP A 359 33.37 7.98 15.44
N ARG A 360 33.36 7.97 16.78
CA ARG A 360 33.01 6.76 17.55
C ARG A 360 31.54 6.37 17.49
N HIS A 361 30.68 7.26 17.01
CA HIS A 361 29.23 7.08 17.12
C HIS A 361 28.50 7.26 15.79
N GLN A 362 29.18 7.64 14.70
CA GLN A 362 28.52 7.94 13.43
C GLN A 362 28.32 6.71 12.55
N VAL A 363 27.06 6.44 12.18
CA VAL A 363 26.73 5.41 11.20
C VAL A 363 27.22 5.86 9.82
N THR A 364 28.27 5.21 9.32
CA THR A 364 28.82 5.50 7.99
C THR A 364 27.79 5.20 6.89
N GLY A 365 27.77 5.97 5.79
CA GLY A 365 26.86 5.75 4.66
C GLY A 365 26.93 4.33 4.06
N GLY A 366 28.09 3.69 4.10
CA GLY A 366 28.22 2.28 3.72
C GLY A 366 27.44 1.31 4.62
N LYS A 367 27.40 1.59 5.93
CA LYS A 367 26.63 0.81 6.90
C LYS A 367 25.13 1.04 6.76
N LEU A 368 24.70 2.28 6.47
CA LEU A 368 23.30 2.57 6.16
C LEU A 368 22.81 1.77 4.95
N ARG A 369 23.62 1.71 3.88
CA ARG A 369 23.30 0.91 2.69
C ARG A 369 23.20 -0.58 3.01
N GLU A 370 24.15 -1.13 3.77
CA GLU A 370 24.09 -2.52 4.23
C GLU A 370 22.80 -2.81 5.01
N ILE A 371 22.44 -1.95 5.96
CA ILE A 371 21.20 -2.09 6.75
C ILE A 371 19.96 -2.00 5.85
N GLN A 372 19.97 -1.09 4.87
CA GLN A 372 18.88 -0.96 3.90
C GLN A 372 18.73 -2.23 3.03
N GLU A 373 19.84 -2.81 2.56
CA GLU A 373 19.85 -4.07 1.80
C GLU A 373 19.38 -5.27 2.65
N GLU A 374 19.83 -5.35 3.92
CA GLU A 374 19.38 -6.37 4.86
C GLU A 374 17.88 -6.23 5.17
N ALA A 375 17.41 -5.00 5.39
CA ALA A 375 16.00 -4.69 5.61
C ALA A 375 15.15 -5.07 4.39
N LYS A 376 15.65 -4.77 3.17
CA LYS A 376 15.03 -5.20 1.92
C LYS A 376 14.92 -6.71 1.81
N SER A 377 15.99 -7.42 2.12
CA SER A 377 16.02 -8.88 2.10
C SER A 377 15.03 -9.48 3.11
N PHE A 378 14.96 -8.90 4.31
CA PHE A 378 14.02 -9.30 5.36
C PHE A 378 12.54 -9.10 4.97
N ALA A 379 12.23 -7.99 4.30
CA ALA A 379 10.87 -7.64 3.92
C ALA A 379 10.37 -8.39 2.69
N THR A 380 11.29 -8.92 1.87
CA THR A 380 10.95 -9.66 0.65
C THR A 380 10.11 -10.90 1.00
N GLY A 381 8.88 -10.95 0.51
CA GLY A 381 7.93 -12.04 0.80
C GLY A 381 7.32 -12.04 2.21
N ASN A 382 7.63 -11.05 3.05
CA ASN A 382 7.12 -10.99 4.43
C ASN A 382 5.70 -10.40 4.49
N LYS A 383 4.70 -11.27 4.47
CA LYS A 383 3.27 -10.86 4.49
C LYS A 383 2.85 -10.20 5.80
N ALA A 384 3.42 -10.62 6.93
CA ALA A 384 3.10 -10.02 8.22
C ALA A 384 3.61 -8.58 8.30
N LEU A 385 4.81 -8.32 7.78
CA LEU A 385 5.34 -6.96 7.64
C LEU A 385 4.51 -6.15 6.64
N ALA A 386 4.08 -6.76 5.53
CA ALA A 386 3.18 -6.11 4.58
C ALA A 386 1.88 -5.66 5.26
N ALA A 387 1.30 -6.51 6.12
CA ALA A 387 0.12 -6.18 6.91
C ALA A 387 0.39 -4.99 7.84
N LEU A 388 1.54 -4.96 8.54
CA LEU A 388 1.93 -3.80 9.36
C LEU A 388 1.92 -2.49 8.57
N PHE A 389 2.50 -2.50 7.36
CA PHE A 389 2.60 -1.30 6.51
C PHE A 389 1.25 -0.79 6.01
N VAL A 390 0.32 -1.67 5.64
CA VAL A 390 -0.98 -1.23 5.12
C VAL A 390 -1.89 -0.71 6.24
N HIS A 391 -1.81 -1.29 7.43
CA HIS A 391 -2.65 -0.92 8.57
C HIS A 391 -2.09 0.24 9.41
N THR A 392 -0.80 0.53 9.30
CA THR A 392 -0.16 1.62 10.06
C THR A 392 0.20 2.79 9.15
N PRO A 393 -0.20 4.04 9.48
CA PRO A 393 0.26 5.21 8.74
C PRO A 393 1.79 5.33 8.75
N ALA A 394 2.38 5.75 7.62
CA ALA A 394 3.83 5.76 7.46
C ALA A 394 4.56 6.62 8.51
N GLY A 395 3.99 7.78 8.85
CA GLY A 395 4.57 8.66 9.88
C GLY A 395 4.51 8.08 11.30
N GLU A 396 3.51 7.24 11.59
CA GLU A 396 3.41 6.52 12.86
C GLU A 396 4.41 5.36 12.90
N LEU A 397 4.49 4.56 11.83
CA LEU A 397 5.47 3.48 11.72
C LEU A 397 6.91 4.00 11.86
N GLN A 398 7.23 5.11 11.19
CA GLN A 398 8.53 5.80 11.33
C GLN A 398 8.80 6.22 12.79
N ARG A 399 7.77 6.70 13.50
CA ARG A 399 7.90 7.11 14.90
C ARG A 399 8.17 5.91 15.81
N GLN A 400 7.46 4.81 15.61
CA GLN A 400 7.64 3.61 16.42
C GLN A 400 9.03 2.99 16.20
N ILE A 401 9.52 2.94 14.94
CA ILE A 401 10.90 2.48 14.65
C ILE A 401 11.92 3.38 15.33
N ARG A 402 11.76 4.71 15.26
CA ARG A 402 12.67 5.65 15.95
C ARG A 402 12.64 5.47 17.46
N SER A 403 11.46 5.26 18.04
CA SER A 403 11.29 5.06 19.48
C SER A 403 12.00 3.78 19.92
N TRP A 404 11.76 2.67 19.22
CA TRP A 404 12.43 1.39 19.47
C TRP A 404 13.96 1.49 19.34
N LEU A 405 14.47 2.18 18.31
CA LEU A 405 15.91 2.40 18.12
C LEU A 405 16.53 3.19 19.27
N ALA A 406 15.87 4.27 19.72
CA ALA A 406 16.35 5.09 20.82
C ALA A 406 16.36 4.30 22.15
N GLU A 407 15.37 3.45 22.39
CA GLU A 407 15.29 2.60 23.58
C GLU A 407 16.34 1.49 23.60
N ASN A 408 16.68 0.92 22.43
CA ASN A 408 17.58 -0.24 22.34
C ASN A 408 19.06 0.12 22.16
N PHE A 409 19.36 1.35 21.73
CA PHE A 409 20.72 1.83 21.47
C PHE A 409 20.97 3.18 22.14
N GLU A 410 21.45 3.14 23.39
CA GLU A 410 21.68 4.32 24.24
C GLU A 410 22.50 5.42 23.55
N PHE A 411 23.50 5.08 22.73
CA PHE A 411 24.32 6.08 22.02
C PHE A 411 23.54 6.88 20.96
N LEU A 412 22.42 6.37 20.45
CA LEU A 412 21.50 7.11 19.58
C LEU A 412 20.58 8.04 20.37
N SER A 413 20.42 7.81 21.68
CA SER A 413 19.54 8.58 22.56
C SER A 413 20.21 9.78 23.23
N VAL A 414 21.54 9.84 23.25
CA VAL A 414 22.28 10.96 23.85
C VAL A 414 22.09 12.22 23.01
N THR A 415 21.25 13.11 23.51
CA THR A 415 21.16 14.52 23.10
C THR A 415 22.42 15.21 23.61
N GLY A 416 23.49 15.18 22.82
CA GLY A 416 24.71 15.93 23.11
C GLY A 416 24.44 17.41 22.87
N ASP A 417 24.39 18.20 23.95
CA ASP A 417 24.00 19.61 23.98
C ASP A 417 25.03 20.57 23.33
N ASP A 418 26.18 20.10 22.84
CA ASP A 418 27.29 21.00 22.45
C ASP A 418 27.85 20.80 21.03
N ALA A 419 27.14 20.12 20.12
CA ALA A 419 27.52 20.13 18.72
C ALA A 419 26.29 20.10 17.82
N SER A 420 26.00 21.25 17.21
CA SER A 420 25.03 21.46 16.14
C SER A 420 24.79 20.22 15.24
N GLY A 421 23.70 19.48 15.49
CA GLY A 421 23.09 18.54 14.53
C GLY A 421 23.51 17.06 14.54
N GLY A 422 24.28 16.56 15.51
CA GLY A 422 24.99 15.27 15.37
C GLY A 422 24.23 13.95 15.59
N THR A 423 23.40 13.81 16.62
CA THR A 423 22.86 12.49 17.06
C THR A 423 21.40 12.24 16.65
N THR A 424 20.55 13.26 16.70
CA THR A 424 19.17 13.21 16.17
C THR A 424 19.16 12.82 14.69
N GLY A 425 20.12 13.35 13.91
CA GLY A 425 20.25 13.01 12.49
C GLY A 425 20.59 11.54 12.22
N GLN A 426 21.32 10.87 13.11
CA GLN A 426 21.68 9.46 12.92
C GLN A 426 20.51 8.52 13.17
N LEU A 427 19.70 8.81 14.20
CA LEU A 427 18.47 8.09 14.47
C LEU A 427 17.53 8.19 13.27
N GLU A 428 17.40 9.39 12.71
CA GLU A 428 16.56 9.67 11.55
C GLU A 428 17.07 8.92 10.31
N LEU A 429 18.37 9.03 9.99
CA LEU A 429 19.00 8.30 8.89
C LEU A 429 18.81 6.79 8.99
N LEU A 430 19.01 6.21 10.18
CA LEU A 430 18.86 4.78 10.39
C LEU A 430 17.40 4.32 10.26
N SER A 431 16.48 5.05 10.88
CA SER A 431 15.05 4.73 10.78
C SER A 431 14.55 4.80 9.34
N THR A 432 15.02 5.79 8.57
CA THR A 432 14.72 5.95 7.14
C THR A 432 15.33 4.82 6.32
N ALA A 433 16.60 4.45 6.56
CA ALA A 433 17.23 3.34 5.86
C ALA A 433 16.49 2.00 6.07
N ILE A 434 16.01 1.74 7.29
CA ILE A 434 15.20 0.54 7.59
C ILE A 434 13.86 0.61 6.87
N MET A 435 13.15 1.74 6.97
CA MET A 435 11.85 1.93 6.33
C MET A 435 11.92 1.84 4.81
N ASP A 436 12.92 2.46 4.19
CA ASP A 436 13.15 2.39 2.74
C ASP A 436 13.53 0.98 2.30
N GLY A 437 14.37 0.28 3.08
CA GLY A 437 14.70 -1.12 2.85
C GLY A 437 13.46 -2.00 2.89
N TRP A 438 12.65 -1.88 3.96
CA TRP A 438 11.39 -2.61 4.09
C TRP A 438 10.43 -2.31 2.94
N MET A 439 10.22 -1.03 2.62
CA MET A 439 9.39 -0.60 1.48
C MET A 439 9.88 -1.19 0.16
N ALA A 440 11.20 -1.19 -0.09
CA ALA A 440 11.76 -1.78 -1.30
C ALA A 440 11.57 -3.31 -1.34
N GLY A 441 11.67 -4.00 -0.21
CA GLY A 441 11.53 -5.45 -0.13
C GLY A 441 10.07 -5.91 -0.29
N LEU A 442 9.12 -5.18 0.29
CA LEU A 442 7.69 -5.50 0.23
C LEU A 442 7.13 -5.50 -1.21
N GLY A 443 7.74 -4.75 -2.12
CA GLY A 443 7.40 -4.65 -3.55
C GLY A 443 8.34 -5.46 -4.44
N GLY A 444 9.27 -6.22 -3.85
CA GLY A 444 10.14 -7.14 -4.57
C GLY A 444 9.42 -8.44 -4.91
N ALA A 445 9.11 -8.64 -6.19
CA ALA A 445 8.47 -9.87 -6.67
C ALA A 445 9.41 -11.09 -6.56
N VAL A 446 8.86 -12.23 -6.12
CA VAL A 446 9.57 -13.51 -5.99
C VAL A 446 8.85 -14.57 -6.84
N PRO A 447 9.25 -14.78 -8.10
CA PRO A 447 8.62 -15.76 -8.98
C PRO A 447 8.60 -17.17 -8.36
N PRO A 448 7.52 -17.96 -8.55
CA PRO A 448 6.36 -17.69 -9.43
C PRO A 448 5.29 -16.78 -8.81
N SER A 449 5.46 -16.36 -7.56
CA SER A 449 4.53 -15.47 -6.86
C SER A 449 4.83 -13.99 -7.12
N THR A 450 3.83 -13.14 -6.96
CA THR A 450 4.04 -11.68 -6.90
C THR A 450 4.67 -11.28 -5.55
N ASP A 451 4.95 -10.00 -5.36
CA ASP A 451 5.49 -9.44 -4.12
C ASP A 451 4.56 -9.62 -2.90
N ALA A 452 5.10 -9.34 -1.69
CA ALA A 452 4.40 -9.56 -0.43
C ALA A 452 3.07 -8.78 -0.34
N LEU A 453 3.04 -7.56 -0.88
CA LEU A 453 1.84 -6.72 -0.90
C LEU A 453 0.78 -7.28 -1.86
N GLY A 454 1.16 -7.86 -2.99
CA GLY A 454 0.21 -8.52 -3.89
C GLY A 454 -0.38 -9.79 -3.33
N GLN A 455 0.44 -10.57 -2.63
CA GLN A 455 -0.05 -11.73 -1.90
C GLN A 455 -1.06 -11.32 -0.84
N LEU A 456 -0.76 -10.28 -0.06
CA LEU A 456 -1.68 -9.72 0.93
C LEU A 456 -2.97 -9.19 0.29
N LEU A 457 -2.86 -8.46 -0.82
CA LEU A 457 -4.03 -7.97 -1.57
C LEU A 457 -4.90 -9.14 -2.04
N SER A 458 -4.30 -10.23 -2.54
CA SER A 458 -5.04 -11.43 -2.92
C SER A 458 -5.76 -12.07 -1.73
N GLU A 459 -5.10 -12.17 -0.57
CA GLU A 459 -5.69 -12.71 0.66
C GLU A 459 -6.87 -11.86 1.14
N TYR A 460 -6.71 -10.54 1.15
CA TYR A 460 -7.76 -9.61 1.59
C TYR A 460 -8.94 -9.62 0.63
N ALA A 461 -8.70 -9.56 -0.69
CA ALA A 461 -9.74 -9.63 -1.70
C ALA A 461 -10.53 -10.95 -1.61
N LYS A 462 -9.84 -12.09 -1.40
CA LYS A 462 -10.51 -13.39 -1.18
C LYS A 462 -11.38 -13.38 0.08
N ARG A 463 -10.93 -12.75 1.16
CA ARG A 463 -11.69 -12.64 2.41
C ARG A 463 -12.97 -11.83 2.22
N VAL A 464 -12.89 -10.68 1.55
CA VAL A 464 -14.06 -9.86 1.19
C VAL A 464 -15.01 -10.66 0.30
N TYR A 465 -14.51 -11.29 -0.76
CA TYR A 465 -15.31 -12.08 -1.68
C TYR A 465 -16.05 -13.23 -0.96
N ASN A 466 -15.36 -13.98 -0.11
CA ASN A 466 -15.95 -15.09 0.62
C ASN A 466 -17.01 -14.62 1.64
N SER A 467 -16.77 -13.49 2.31
CA SER A 467 -17.75 -12.93 3.24
C SER A 467 -19.00 -12.46 2.51
N GLN A 468 -18.84 -11.76 1.38
CA GLN A 468 -19.97 -11.35 0.55
C GLN A 468 -20.73 -12.55 -0.01
N LEU A 469 -20.03 -13.61 -0.40
CA LEU A 469 -20.65 -14.86 -0.85
C LEU A 469 -21.46 -15.55 0.25
N GLN A 470 -21.04 -15.45 1.52
CA GLN A 470 -21.80 -15.95 2.66
C GLN A 470 -23.09 -15.15 2.90
N HIS A 471 -23.11 -13.84 2.62
CA HIS A 471 -24.32 -13.03 2.73
C HIS A 471 -25.34 -13.27 1.60
N LEU A 472 -24.92 -13.88 0.49
CA LEU A 472 -25.77 -14.23 -0.64
C LEU A 472 -26.35 -15.65 -0.56
N LYS A 473 -25.84 -16.48 0.35
CA LYS A 473 -26.36 -17.82 0.65
C LYS A 473 -27.32 -17.74 1.83
#